data_AF-A0A7S0CP47-F1
#
_entry.id   AF-A0A7S0CP47-F1
#
_cell.length_a   1.000
_cell.length_b   1.000
_cell.length_c   1.000
_cell.angle_alpha   90.00
_cell.angle_beta   90.00
_cell.angle_gamma   90.00
#
_symmetry.space_group_name_H-M   'P 1'
#
loop_
_entity.id
_entity.type
_entity.pdbx_description
1 polymer ?
#
loop_
_entity_poly.entity_id
_entity_poly.type
_entity_poly.pdbx_seq_one_letter_code
_entity_poly.pdbx_strand_id
1 'polypeptide(L)'
;MTKLKAAVREKSVVISTPTSVKSVMIKFLEHVYDINNEIMSVEGKETLTKEAGTLARILNVFKSGSLIMDEVDMLLHPLKSELNFPIGGKFDLDFTPLRYEIAQYVMDAILFAQNLPSSQTYDDDRERKAILENLRMEVNKGINEKAFQRVPHLTLLDQNFYKAKIKPLMTKWIALFLQEKGLNGE
;
A
#
# COMPACT_ATOMS: atom_id res chain seq x y z
N MET A 1 -0.07 -26.68 -29.16
CA MET A 1 -0.98 -27.48 -28.32
C MET A 1 -0.43 -28.88 -27.95
N THR A 2 0.27 -29.57 -28.86
CA THR A 2 0.73 -30.97 -28.67
C THR A 2 1.61 -31.17 -27.42
N LYS A 3 2.54 -30.24 -27.14
CA LYS A 3 3.43 -30.31 -25.97
C LYS A 3 2.70 -30.17 -24.63
N LEU A 4 1.75 -29.22 -24.52
CA LEU A 4 0.94 -29.05 -23.32
C LEU A 4 0.05 -30.27 -23.05
N LYS A 5 -0.55 -30.84 -24.09
CA LYS A 5 -1.33 -32.08 -23.96
C LYS A 5 -0.48 -33.28 -23.52
N ALA A 6 0.75 -33.39 -24.05
CA ALA A 6 1.70 -34.41 -23.61
C ALA A 6 2.07 -34.22 -22.13
N ALA A 7 2.37 -32.98 -21.71
CA ALA A 7 2.68 -32.66 -20.32
C ALA A 7 1.54 -33.05 -19.36
N VAL A 8 0.27 -32.78 -19.74
CA VAL A 8 -0.89 -33.22 -18.94
C VAL A 8 -0.96 -34.74 -18.83
N ARG A 9 -0.79 -35.47 -19.95
CA ARG A 9 -0.84 -36.93 -19.97
C ARG A 9 0.28 -37.57 -19.13
N GLU A 10 1.47 -36.97 -19.20
CA GLU A 10 2.68 -37.46 -18.53
C GLU A 10 2.82 -36.94 -17.10
N LYS A 11 1.88 -36.09 -16.63
CA LYS A 11 1.93 -35.41 -15.33
C LYS A 11 3.22 -34.62 -15.12
N SER A 12 3.72 -34.01 -16.20
CA SER A 12 4.97 -33.27 -16.22
C SER A 12 4.79 -31.85 -15.67
N VAL A 13 5.86 -31.28 -15.12
CA VAL A 13 5.94 -29.87 -14.71
C VAL A 13 6.26 -29.00 -15.92
N VAL A 14 5.51 -27.92 -16.10
CA VAL A 14 5.79 -26.90 -17.13
C VAL A 14 6.32 -25.66 -16.44
N ILE A 15 7.54 -25.24 -16.80
CA ILE A 15 8.17 -24.03 -16.30
C ILE A 15 7.97 -22.91 -17.32
N SER A 16 7.56 -21.73 -16.85
CA SER A 16 7.33 -20.55 -17.68
C SER A 16 7.58 -19.29 -16.85
N THR A 17 7.85 -18.16 -17.52
CA THR A 17 7.87 -16.86 -16.85
C THR A 17 6.44 -16.37 -16.58
N PRO A 18 6.21 -15.56 -15.53
CA PRO A 18 4.93 -14.91 -15.28
C PRO A 18 4.46 -14.07 -16.48
N THR A 19 5.40 -13.40 -17.16
CA THR A 19 5.14 -12.60 -18.35
C THR A 19 4.51 -13.43 -19.48
N SER A 20 5.03 -14.64 -19.74
CA SER A 20 4.46 -15.50 -20.79
C SER A 20 3.04 -15.97 -20.46
N VAL A 21 2.74 -16.25 -19.19
CA VAL A 21 1.37 -16.61 -18.76
C VAL A 21 0.43 -15.40 -18.90
N LYS A 22 0.88 -14.21 -18.48
CA LYS A 22 0.15 -12.95 -18.64
C LYS A 22 -0.13 -12.65 -20.12
N SER A 23 0.85 -12.83 -21.01
CA SER A 23 0.68 -12.63 -22.45
C SER A 23 -0.39 -13.53 -23.05
N VAL A 24 -0.47 -14.81 -22.64
CA VAL A 24 -1.54 -15.72 -23.11
C VAL A 24 -2.93 -15.22 -22.69
N MET A 25 -3.07 -14.77 -21.45
CA MET A 25 -4.34 -14.26 -20.92
C MET A 25 -4.77 -12.96 -21.61
N ILE A 26 -3.84 -11.99 -21.72
CA ILE A 26 -4.10 -10.70 -22.37
C ILE A 26 -4.43 -10.91 -23.84
N LYS A 27 -3.64 -11.73 -24.55
CA LYS A 27 -3.84 -11.95 -25.99
C LYS A 27 -5.19 -12.61 -26.29
N PHE A 28 -5.66 -13.49 -25.41
CA PHE A 28 -7.00 -14.06 -25.51
C PHE A 28 -8.07 -12.99 -25.38
N LEU A 29 -7.98 -12.11 -24.39
CA LEU A 29 -8.93 -11.01 -24.19
C LEU A 29 -8.92 -10.01 -25.35
N GLU A 30 -7.74 -9.64 -25.85
CA GLU A 30 -7.58 -8.80 -27.04
C GLU A 30 -8.30 -9.42 -28.25
N HIS A 31 -8.04 -10.70 -28.55
CA HIS A 31 -8.70 -11.35 -29.68
C HIS A 31 -10.21 -11.44 -29.50
N VAL A 32 -10.72 -11.73 -28.30
CA VAL A 32 -12.17 -11.73 -28.03
C VAL A 32 -12.76 -10.32 -28.22
N TYR A 33 -12.07 -9.29 -27.77
CA TYR A 33 -12.49 -7.90 -27.96
C TYR A 33 -12.53 -7.53 -29.45
N ASP A 34 -11.48 -7.84 -30.20
CA ASP A 34 -11.36 -7.54 -31.63
C ASP A 34 -12.40 -8.29 -32.48
N ILE A 35 -12.69 -9.56 -32.15
CA ILE A 35 -13.74 -10.35 -32.82
C ILE A 35 -15.12 -9.69 -32.65
N ASN A 36 -15.39 -9.17 -31.44
CA ASN A 36 -16.66 -8.53 -31.10
C ASN A 36 -16.79 -7.11 -31.67
N ASN A 37 -15.70 -6.48 -32.13
CA ASN A 37 -15.74 -5.19 -32.80
C ASN A 37 -16.17 -5.32 -34.28
N GLU A 38 -17.02 -4.40 -34.75
CA GLU A 38 -17.61 -4.46 -36.10
C GLU A 38 -16.66 -3.98 -37.22
N ILE A 39 -15.50 -3.42 -36.89
CA ILE A 39 -14.62 -2.71 -37.84
C ILE A 39 -13.72 -3.67 -38.66
N MET A 40 -13.68 -4.97 -38.32
CA MET A 40 -12.76 -5.93 -38.95
C MET A 40 -13.33 -6.71 -40.14
N SER A 41 -12.45 -7.01 -41.12
CA SER A 41 -12.76 -7.88 -42.27
C SER A 41 -13.13 -9.31 -41.85
N VAL A 42 -13.95 -9.98 -42.66
CA VAL A 42 -14.43 -11.36 -42.39
C VAL A 42 -13.27 -12.36 -42.25
N GLU A 43 -12.26 -12.27 -43.12
CA GLU A 43 -11.08 -13.14 -43.10
C GLU A 43 -10.20 -12.90 -41.84
N GLY A 44 -10.07 -11.63 -41.42
CA GLY A 44 -9.39 -11.26 -40.18
C GLY A 44 -10.11 -11.83 -38.95
N LYS A 45 -11.46 -11.75 -38.92
CA LYS A 45 -12.28 -12.31 -37.84
C LYS A 45 -12.15 -13.84 -37.76
N GLU A 46 -12.11 -14.55 -38.89
CA GLU A 46 -11.97 -16.00 -38.89
C GLU A 46 -10.61 -16.44 -38.32
N THR A 47 -9.54 -15.74 -38.68
CA THR A 47 -8.18 -16.01 -38.20
C THR A 47 -8.09 -15.79 -36.69
N LEU A 48 -8.54 -14.63 -36.20
CA LEU A 48 -8.57 -14.32 -34.76
C LEU A 48 -9.42 -15.30 -33.97
N THR A 49 -10.54 -15.77 -34.52
CA THR A 49 -11.41 -16.76 -33.87
C THR A 49 -10.67 -18.10 -33.67
N LYS A 50 -9.89 -18.54 -34.67
CA LYS A 50 -9.05 -19.75 -34.56
C LYS A 50 -7.94 -19.60 -33.51
N GLU A 51 -7.30 -18.43 -33.46
CA GLU A 51 -6.26 -18.11 -32.48
C GLU A 51 -6.82 -18.03 -31.07
N ALA A 52 -7.91 -17.28 -30.87
CA ALA A 52 -8.64 -17.20 -29.60
C ALA A 52 -9.09 -18.58 -29.11
N GLY A 53 -9.60 -19.43 -30.01
CA GLY A 53 -9.95 -20.81 -29.69
C GLY A 53 -8.75 -21.65 -29.22
N THR A 54 -7.56 -21.38 -29.76
CA THR A 54 -6.32 -22.04 -29.31
C THR A 54 -5.89 -21.54 -27.93
N LEU A 55 -5.94 -20.23 -27.69
CA LEU A 55 -5.62 -19.63 -26.39
C LEU A 55 -6.61 -20.08 -25.31
N ALA A 56 -7.91 -20.13 -25.60
CA ALA A 56 -8.94 -20.64 -24.70
C ALA A 56 -8.66 -22.09 -24.27
N ARG A 57 -8.19 -22.94 -25.20
CA ARG A 57 -7.79 -24.32 -24.89
C ARG A 57 -6.58 -24.37 -23.96
N ILE A 58 -5.61 -23.46 -24.12
CA ILE A 58 -4.45 -23.34 -23.22
C ILE A 58 -4.93 -22.91 -21.83
N LEU A 59 -5.77 -21.87 -21.75
CA LEU A 59 -6.33 -21.38 -20.49
C LEU A 59 -7.16 -22.45 -19.77
N ASN A 60 -7.88 -23.31 -20.50
CA ASN A 60 -8.62 -24.42 -19.91
C ASN A 60 -7.69 -25.49 -19.31
N VAL A 61 -6.50 -25.71 -19.88
CA VAL A 61 -5.47 -26.56 -19.28
C VAL A 61 -4.90 -25.92 -18.01
N PHE A 62 -4.68 -24.61 -18.01
CA PHE A 62 -4.22 -23.90 -16.82
C PHE A 62 -5.26 -23.94 -15.70
N LYS A 63 -6.56 -23.81 -16.04
CA LYS A 63 -7.67 -23.88 -15.09
C LYS A 63 -7.75 -25.20 -14.33
N SER A 64 -7.36 -26.31 -14.95
CA SER A 64 -7.33 -27.64 -14.31
C SER A 64 -5.98 -28.00 -13.68
N GLY A 65 -4.95 -27.17 -13.87
CA GLY A 65 -3.63 -27.36 -13.29
C GLY A 65 -3.48 -26.70 -11.92
N SER A 66 -2.41 -27.05 -11.21
CA SER A 66 -1.96 -26.34 -10.01
C SER A 66 -0.77 -25.45 -10.35
N LEU A 67 -0.85 -24.19 -9.95
CA LEU A 67 0.23 -23.22 -10.13
C LEU A 67 1.12 -23.21 -8.89
N ILE A 68 2.42 -23.40 -9.10
CA ILE A 68 3.46 -23.13 -8.11
C ILE A 68 4.19 -21.89 -8.60
N MET A 69 4.20 -20.83 -7.80
CA MET A 69 4.86 -19.58 -8.12
C MET A 69 5.89 -19.27 -7.05
N ASP A 70 7.11 -18.92 -7.49
CA ASP A 70 8.16 -18.41 -6.63
C ASP A 70 7.94 -16.90 -6.34
N GLU A 71 8.51 -16.38 -5.26
CA GLU A 71 8.42 -14.97 -4.84
C GLU A 71 6.99 -14.45 -4.55
N VAL A 72 6.19 -15.24 -3.81
CA VAL A 72 4.83 -14.83 -3.37
C VAL A 72 4.85 -13.53 -2.56
N ASP A 73 5.93 -13.23 -1.87
CA ASP A 73 6.16 -11.97 -1.16
C ASP A 73 6.20 -10.75 -2.10
N MET A 74 6.69 -10.88 -3.34
CA MET A 74 6.57 -9.82 -4.36
C MET A 74 5.13 -9.66 -4.85
N LEU A 75 4.40 -10.77 -5.02
CA LEU A 75 2.97 -10.76 -5.35
C LEU A 75 2.07 -10.24 -4.23
N LEU A 76 2.47 -10.36 -2.97
CA LEU A 76 1.70 -9.85 -1.84
C LEU A 76 2.26 -8.53 -1.31
N HIS A 77 3.33 -8.00 -1.92
CA HIS A 77 3.96 -6.78 -1.48
C HIS A 77 2.97 -5.60 -1.60
N PRO A 78 2.65 -4.91 -0.49
CA PRO A 78 1.58 -3.92 -0.46
C PRO A 78 1.80 -2.75 -1.43
N LEU A 79 3.06 -2.44 -1.76
CA LEU A 79 3.44 -1.32 -2.62
C LEU A 79 3.96 -1.71 -4.02
N LYS A 80 4.21 -3.00 -4.28
CA LYS A 80 4.88 -3.46 -5.52
C LYS A 80 4.05 -4.48 -6.29
N SER A 81 3.16 -5.18 -5.59
CA SER A 81 2.30 -6.16 -6.23
C SER A 81 1.44 -5.51 -7.30
N GLU A 82 1.53 -6.06 -8.52
CA GLU A 82 0.60 -5.73 -9.61
C GLU A 82 -0.86 -6.07 -9.24
N LEU A 83 -1.09 -6.96 -8.27
CA LEU A 83 -2.44 -7.27 -7.75
C LEU A 83 -3.03 -6.15 -6.90
N ASN A 84 -2.18 -5.31 -6.31
CA ASN A 84 -2.60 -4.13 -5.53
C ASN A 84 -2.64 -2.85 -6.39
N PHE A 85 -2.42 -2.94 -7.70
CA PHE A 85 -2.63 -1.77 -8.54
C PHE A 85 -4.11 -1.39 -8.46
N PRO A 86 -4.45 -0.16 -8.05
CA PRO A 86 -5.83 0.27 -8.03
C PRO A 86 -6.35 0.26 -9.46
N ILE A 87 -7.18 -0.73 -9.78
CA ILE A 87 -7.95 -0.79 -11.00
C ILE A 87 -9.28 -0.07 -10.73
N GLY A 88 -9.62 0.93 -11.53
CA GLY A 88 -10.84 1.71 -11.39
C GLY A 88 -10.61 3.21 -11.29
N GLY A 89 -11.67 3.95 -10.98
CA GLY A 89 -11.58 5.40 -10.75
C GLY A 89 -10.65 5.70 -9.57
N LYS A 90 -9.86 6.77 -9.69
CA LYS A 90 -9.14 7.32 -8.53
C LYS A 90 -10.18 8.03 -7.64
N PHE A 91 -10.24 7.62 -6.39
CA PHE A 91 -11.04 8.29 -5.37
C PHE A 91 -10.10 8.94 -4.37
N ASP A 92 -10.50 10.11 -3.88
CA ASP A 92 -9.81 10.70 -2.74
C ASP A 92 -9.95 9.76 -1.54
N LEU A 93 -8.89 9.68 -0.73
CA LEU A 93 -8.95 8.92 0.51
C LEU A 93 -9.93 9.61 1.46
N ASP A 94 -10.66 8.82 2.24
CA ASP A 94 -11.52 9.33 3.30
C ASP A 94 -10.77 10.34 4.18
N PHE A 95 -11.46 11.44 4.49
CA PHE A 95 -10.94 12.57 5.27
C PHE A 95 -9.76 13.31 4.64
N THR A 96 -9.54 13.23 3.32
CA THR A 96 -8.62 14.14 2.62
C THR A 96 -9.14 15.59 2.71
N PRO A 97 -8.33 16.59 3.11
CA PRO A 97 -6.89 16.56 3.42
C PRO A 97 -6.54 16.21 4.87
N LEU A 98 -7.50 16.30 5.81
CA LEU A 98 -7.31 16.12 7.26
C LEU A 98 -6.51 14.87 7.63
N ARG A 99 -6.70 13.76 6.89
CA ARG A 99 -6.01 12.48 7.11
C ARG A 99 -4.49 12.59 7.11
N TYR A 100 -3.91 13.33 6.17
CA TYR A 100 -2.46 13.50 6.12
C TYR A 100 -2.00 14.72 6.91
N GLU A 101 -2.83 15.75 7.06
CA GLU A 101 -2.52 16.90 7.90
C GLU A 101 -2.34 16.51 9.38
N ILE A 102 -3.24 15.67 9.92
CA ILE A 102 -3.12 15.21 11.32
C ILE A 102 -1.86 14.36 11.52
N ALA A 103 -1.50 13.53 10.53
CA ALA A 103 -0.29 12.72 10.60
C ALA A 103 0.97 13.59 10.61
N GLN A 104 1.02 14.62 9.74
CA GLN A 104 2.09 15.62 9.73
C GLN A 104 2.15 16.37 11.07
N TYR A 105 1.00 16.81 11.59
CA TYR A 105 0.90 17.55 12.85
C TYR A 105 1.39 16.73 14.05
N VAL A 106 1.07 15.45 14.10
CA VAL A 106 1.57 14.52 15.14
C VAL A 106 3.07 14.28 15.02
N MET A 107 3.56 14.07 13.80
CA MET A 107 5.00 13.87 13.54
C MET A 107 5.82 15.11 13.89
N ASP A 108 5.30 16.30 13.60
CA ASP A 108 5.96 17.58 13.86
C ASP A 108 6.33 17.76 15.35
N ALA A 109 5.43 17.39 16.26
CA ALA A 109 5.69 17.43 17.70
C ALA A 109 6.82 16.49 18.13
N ILE A 110 6.94 15.31 17.51
CA ILE A 110 8.04 14.38 17.79
C ILE A 110 9.36 14.92 17.25
N LEU A 111 9.36 15.49 16.03
CA LEU A 111 10.54 16.14 15.46
C LEU A 111 11.02 17.29 16.36
N PHE A 112 10.10 18.13 16.81
CA PHE A 112 10.39 19.20 17.78
C PHE A 112 11.02 18.65 19.06
N ALA A 113 10.42 17.60 19.65
CA ALA A 113 10.94 16.97 20.87
C ALA A 113 12.36 16.38 20.70
N GLN A 114 12.74 16.03 19.47
CA GLN A 114 14.09 15.55 19.14
C GLN A 114 15.07 16.67 18.74
N ASN A 115 14.65 17.93 18.76
CA ASN A 115 15.39 19.08 18.20
C ASN A 115 15.74 18.90 16.72
N LEU A 116 14.84 18.26 15.95
CA LEU A 116 14.92 18.16 14.50
C LEU A 116 14.10 19.28 13.84
N PRO A 117 14.36 19.61 12.57
CA PRO A 117 13.55 20.59 11.85
C PRO A 117 12.06 20.23 11.88
N SER A 118 11.24 21.10 12.46
CA SER A 118 9.78 21.03 12.43
C SER A 118 9.24 22.00 11.37
N SER A 119 8.12 21.65 10.74
CA SER A 119 7.49 22.46 9.70
C SER A 119 6.76 23.68 10.25
N GLN A 120 6.42 23.71 11.54
CA GLN A 120 5.67 24.81 12.14
C GLN A 120 6.46 25.46 13.28
N THR A 121 6.46 26.79 13.30
CA THR A 121 6.95 27.63 14.40
C THR A 121 5.76 28.15 15.18
N TYR A 122 5.50 27.59 16.36
CA TYR A 122 4.37 27.98 17.22
C TYR A 122 4.77 29.09 18.20
N ASP A 123 5.57 30.06 17.77
CA ASP A 123 6.19 31.04 18.67
C ASP A 123 5.20 31.99 19.33
N ASP A 124 4.05 32.24 18.69
CA ASP A 124 3.01 33.14 19.19
C ASP A 124 1.96 32.44 20.07
N ASP A 125 1.91 31.11 20.08
CA ASP A 125 0.94 30.32 20.84
C ASP A 125 1.59 29.73 22.10
N ARG A 126 1.30 30.35 23.24
CA ARG A 126 1.84 29.94 24.56
C ARG A 126 1.41 28.53 24.96
N GLU A 127 0.19 28.11 24.62
CA GLU A 127 -0.33 26.80 25.00
C GLU A 127 0.36 25.70 24.21
N ARG A 128 0.45 25.87 22.88
CA ARG A 128 1.18 24.94 21.99
C ARG A 128 2.63 24.81 22.39
N LYS A 129 3.30 25.94 22.64
CA LYS A 129 4.70 25.96 23.04
C LYS A 129 4.93 25.23 24.37
N ALA A 130 4.02 25.40 25.34
CA ALA A 130 4.10 24.69 26.62
C ALA A 130 3.94 23.17 26.45
N ILE A 131 3.02 22.71 25.60
CA ILE A 131 2.84 21.27 25.33
C ILE A 131 4.10 20.68 24.66
N LEU A 132 4.62 21.35 23.64
CA LEU A 132 5.81 20.91 22.92
C LEU A 132 7.05 20.87 23.81
N GLU A 133 7.23 21.86 24.68
CA GLU A 133 8.34 21.87 25.64
C GLU A 133 8.22 20.74 26.67
N ASN A 134 7.01 20.51 27.19
CA ASN A 134 6.75 19.38 28.09
C ASN A 134 7.02 18.04 27.41
N LEU A 135 6.63 17.89 26.13
CA LEU A 135 6.89 16.69 25.36
C LEU A 135 8.40 16.47 25.19
N ARG A 136 9.16 17.53 24.85
CA ARG A 136 10.62 17.48 24.77
C ARG A 136 11.26 17.04 26.07
N MET A 137 10.82 17.60 27.20
CA MET A 137 11.33 17.22 28.53
C MET A 137 11.07 15.74 28.83
N GLU A 138 9.84 15.25 28.63
CA GLU A 138 9.49 13.85 28.90
C GLU A 138 10.17 12.87 27.92
N VAL A 139 10.37 13.25 26.65
CA VAL A 139 11.14 12.44 25.70
C VAL A 139 12.60 12.32 26.15
N ASN A 140 13.25 13.42 26.52
CA ASN A 140 14.63 13.40 27.03
C ASN A 140 14.76 12.58 28.32
N LYS A 141 13.79 12.73 29.23
CA LYS A 141 13.71 11.91 30.44
C LYS A 141 13.57 10.43 30.11
N GLY A 142 12.66 10.07 29.21
CA GLY A 142 12.45 8.69 28.79
C GLY A 142 13.67 8.08 28.10
N ILE A 143 14.48 8.88 27.38
CA ILE A 143 15.77 8.42 26.84
C ILE A 143 16.74 8.07 28.00
N ASN A 144 16.85 8.94 29.01
CA ASN A 144 17.72 8.71 30.16
C ASN A 144 17.27 7.51 31.02
N GLU A 145 15.95 7.31 31.14
CA GLU A 145 15.33 6.20 31.86
C GLU A 145 15.23 4.91 31.03
N LYS A 146 15.75 4.91 29.79
CA LYS A 146 15.68 3.80 28.83
C LYS A 146 14.25 3.36 28.46
N ALA A 147 13.26 4.24 28.66
CA ALA A 147 11.93 4.09 28.09
C ALA A 147 11.90 4.40 26.59
N PHE A 148 12.90 5.14 26.09
CA PHE A 148 13.14 5.38 24.66
C PHE A 148 14.58 5.01 24.26
N GLN A 149 14.71 4.48 23.05
CA GLN A 149 15.97 4.41 22.31
C GLN A 149 16.01 5.57 21.30
N ARG A 150 17.15 6.26 21.19
CA ARG A 150 17.30 7.43 20.31
C ARG A 150 17.84 7.09 18.91
N VAL A 151 18.70 6.07 18.82
CA VAL A 151 19.45 5.73 17.60
C VAL A 151 18.97 4.37 17.09
N PRO A 152 18.67 4.19 15.78
CA PRO A 152 18.82 5.17 14.69
C PRO A 152 17.72 6.24 14.64
N HIS A 153 16.57 6.01 15.25
CA HIS A 153 15.47 6.95 15.41
C HIS A 153 14.80 6.75 16.78
N LEU A 154 13.88 7.64 17.18
CA LEU A 154 13.18 7.50 18.45
C LEU A 154 12.31 6.23 18.42
N THR A 155 12.60 5.29 19.31
CA THR A 155 11.85 4.03 19.43
C THR A 155 11.37 3.89 20.86
N LEU A 156 10.07 3.74 21.03
CA LEU A 156 9.45 3.46 22.33
C LEU A 156 9.82 2.05 22.79
N LEU A 157 10.39 1.94 23.98
CA LEU A 157 10.74 0.66 24.62
C LEU A 157 9.77 0.30 25.76
N ASP A 158 9.18 1.30 26.43
CA ASP A 158 8.25 1.09 27.56
C ASP A 158 6.86 1.68 27.29
N GLN A 159 5.87 0.81 27.13
CA GLN A 159 4.47 1.21 26.92
C GLN A 159 3.84 1.91 28.13
N ASN A 160 4.26 1.60 29.35
CA ASN A 160 3.72 2.24 30.55
C ASN A 160 4.18 3.69 30.63
N PHE A 161 5.45 3.94 30.31
CA PHE A 161 5.98 5.30 30.15
C PHE A 161 5.17 6.09 29.12
N TYR A 162 4.91 5.51 27.94
CA TYR A 162 4.08 6.16 26.92
C TYR A 162 2.70 6.51 27.44
N LYS A 163 1.98 5.56 28.04
CA LYS A 163 0.61 5.77 28.54
C LYS A 163 0.56 6.85 29.63
N ALA A 164 1.55 6.88 30.52
CA ALA A 164 1.58 7.78 31.66
C ALA A 164 2.08 9.20 31.32
N LYS A 165 3.06 9.32 30.41
CA LYS A 165 3.79 10.57 30.16
C LYS A 165 3.52 11.17 28.79
N ILE A 166 3.62 10.36 27.74
CA ILE A 166 3.60 10.85 26.36
C ILE A 166 2.16 10.97 25.83
N LYS A 167 1.32 9.94 26.04
CA LYS A 167 -0.06 9.91 25.56
C LYS A 167 -0.87 11.14 26.01
N PRO A 168 -0.84 11.58 27.29
CA PRO A 168 -1.61 12.75 27.71
C PRO A 168 -1.19 14.04 26.98
N LEU A 169 0.11 14.21 26.72
CA LEU A 169 0.64 15.37 25.99
C LEU A 169 0.23 15.32 24.53
N MET A 170 0.36 14.16 23.88
CA MET A 170 -0.08 13.98 22.49
C MET A 170 -1.59 14.12 22.33
N THR A 171 -2.39 13.73 23.32
CA THR A 171 -3.85 13.95 23.31
C THR A 171 -4.18 15.44 23.34
N LYS A 172 -3.52 16.22 24.21
CA LYS A 172 -3.70 17.68 24.23
C LYS A 172 -3.27 18.31 22.91
N TRP A 173 -2.14 17.87 22.36
CA TRP A 173 -1.65 18.32 21.06
C TRP A 173 -2.67 18.09 19.96
N ILE A 174 -3.16 16.85 19.81
CA ILE A 174 -4.17 16.49 18.81
C ILE A 174 -5.49 17.25 19.04
N ALA A 175 -5.88 17.52 20.29
CA ALA A 175 -7.09 18.29 20.59
C ALA A 175 -7.00 19.72 20.03
N LEU A 176 -5.83 20.38 20.12
CA LEU A 176 -5.62 21.71 19.53
C LEU A 176 -5.75 21.69 18.01
N PHE A 177 -5.25 20.65 17.35
CA PHE A 177 -5.46 20.46 15.90
C PHE A 177 -6.94 20.29 15.56
N LEU A 178 -7.67 19.47 16.30
CA LEU A 178 -9.09 19.25 16.06
C LEU A 178 -9.89 20.55 16.26
N GLN A 179 -9.56 21.33 17.30
CA GLN A 179 -10.16 22.64 17.55
C GLN A 179 -9.90 23.63 16.42
N GLU A 180 -8.67 23.71 15.94
CA GLU A 180 -8.28 24.55 14.80
C GLU A 180 -9.05 24.18 13.52
N LYS A 181 -9.37 22.89 13.35
CA LYS A 181 -10.18 22.39 12.22
C LYS A 181 -11.70 22.44 12.47
N GLY A 182 -12.14 22.98 13.61
CA GLY A 182 -13.56 23.08 13.95
C GLY A 182 -14.23 21.75 14.33
N LEU A 183 -13.44 20.72 14.67
CA LEU A 183 -13.90 19.38 15.04
C LEU A 183 -13.97 19.23 16.56
N ASN A 184 -14.78 20.07 17.20
CA ASN A 184 -15.01 20.00 18.63
C ASN A 184 -16.09 18.95 18.91
N GLY A 185 -15.80 17.99 19.79
CA GLY A 185 -16.85 17.09 20.30
C GLY A 185 -17.79 17.89 21.20
N GLU A 186 -19.07 17.96 20.82
CA GLU A 186 -20.16 18.26 21.77
C GLU A 186 -20.36 17.08 22.73
#